data_AF-A0A3D3CJG7-F1
#
_entry.id   AF-A0A3D3CJG7-F1
#
_cell.length_a   1.000
_cell.length_b   1.000
_cell.length_c   1.000
_cell.angle_alpha   90.00
_cell.angle_beta   90.00
_cell.angle_gamma   90.00
#
_symmetry.space_group_name_H-M   'P 1'
#
loop_
_entity.id
_entity.type
_entity.pdbx_description
1 polymer ?
#
loop_
_entity_poly.entity_id
_entity_poly.type
_entity_poly.pdbx_seq_one_letter_code
_entity_poly.pdbx_strand_id
1 'polypeptide(L)'
;MVVGRRDPDDKTEAYYVGLMSGAGYRKDDLRRPVIGIVNSWTEVNPGHKSLRELAQYVKEGVWAAGGTPGEFNVPAPCDGIAQGPGMHYVLPQRDLIAASVEAMVEAHGFDGLVMMAGCDKIIPGMLFAAAQLDLPTLFITPQRDLIA
;
A
#
# COMPACT_ATOMS: atom_id res chain seq x y z
N MET A 1 13.24 -8.36 8.91
CA MET A 1 13.70 -9.06 7.69
C MET A 1 12.63 -10.09 7.36
N VAL A 2 11.63 -9.69 6.56
CA VAL A 2 10.62 -10.61 6.05
C VAL A 2 11.33 -11.71 5.26
N VAL A 3 11.34 -12.91 5.83
CA VAL A 3 11.65 -14.13 5.08
C VAL A 3 10.52 -14.29 4.09
N GLY A 4 10.83 -14.17 2.80
CA GLY A 4 9.84 -14.28 1.72
C GLY A 4 9.02 -15.56 1.89
N ARG A 5 7.72 -15.39 2.16
CA ARG A 5 6.75 -16.47 2.02
C ARG A 5 6.80 -16.95 0.58
N ARG A 6 7.03 -18.26 0.39
CA ARG A 6 7.13 -19.03 -0.86
C ARG A 6 8.07 -20.24 -0.75
N ASP A 7 8.55 -20.59 0.44
CA ASP A 7 9.23 -21.88 0.63
C ASP A 7 8.24 -23.02 0.30
N PRO A 8 8.47 -23.80 -0.77
CA PRO A 8 7.57 -24.87 -1.15
C PRO A 8 7.46 -25.98 -0.09
N ASP A 9 8.41 -26.06 0.85
CA ASP A 9 8.41 -27.02 1.96
C ASP A 9 7.68 -26.48 3.21
N ASP A 10 7.30 -25.19 3.23
CA ASP A 10 6.51 -24.62 4.31
C ASP A 10 5.02 -24.99 4.17
N LYS A 11 4.54 -25.82 5.09
CA LYS A 11 3.14 -26.26 5.13
C LYS A 11 2.15 -25.12 5.35
N THR A 12 2.58 -23.98 5.91
CA THR A 12 1.71 -22.81 6.13
C THR A 12 1.31 -22.13 4.82
N GLU A 13 2.04 -22.36 3.72
CA GLU A 13 1.72 -21.86 2.38
C GLU A 13 0.34 -22.34 1.89
N ALA A 14 -0.12 -23.51 2.34
CA ALA A 14 -1.46 -24.00 2.00
C ALA A 14 -2.57 -23.04 2.49
N TYR A 15 -2.40 -22.44 3.66
CA TYR A 15 -3.33 -21.42 4.18
C TYR A 15 -3.27 -20.15 3.34
N TYR A 16 -2.06 -19.66 3.05
CA TYR A 16 -1.86 -18.45 2.25
C TYR A 16 -2.50 -18.59 0.86
N VAL A 17 -2.19 -19.68 0.14
CA VAL A 17 -2.74 -19.93 -1.21
C VAL A 17 -4.26 -20.09 -1.16
N GLY A 18 -4.80 -20.84 -0.20
CA GLY A 18 -6.25 -21.04 -0.08
C GLY A 18 -7.01 -19.74 0.17
N LEU A 19 -6.52 -18.89 1.07
CA LEU A 19 -7.14 -17.61 1.40
C LEU A 19 -7.01 -16.58 0.27
N MET A 20 -5.83 -16.49 -0.35
CA MET A 20 -5.61 -15.61 -1.50
C MET A 20 -6.41 -16.07 -2.72
N SER A 21 -6.64 -17.38 -2.90
CA SER A 21 -7.59 -17.85 -3.91
C SER A 21 -9.03 -17.42 -3.64
N GLY A 22 -9.46 -17.34 -2.38
CA GLY A 22 -10.74 -16.73 -2.00
C GLY A 22 -10.82 -15.23 -2.34
N ALA A 23 -9.69 -14.53 -2.36
CA ALA A 23 -9.58 -13.14 -2.80
C ALA A 23 -9.47 -12.97 -4.33
N GLY A 24 -9.45 -14.07 -5.09
CA GLY A 24 -9.45 -14.06 -6.57
C GLY A 24 -8.09 -14.36 -7.22
N TYR A 25 -7.04 -14.69 -6.46
CA TYR A 25 -5.73 -15.02 -7.02
C TYR A 25 -5.62 -16.50 -7.41
N ARG A 26 -4.99 -16.77 -8.57
CA ARG A 26 -4.65 -18.15 -8.93
C ARG A 26 -3.38 -18.56 -8.20
N LYS A 27 -3.23 -19.88 -7.98
CA LYS A 27 -2.00 -20.46 -7.43
C LYS A 27 -0.74 -20.06 -8.23
N ASP A 28 -0.85 -19.96 -9.54
CA ASP A 28 0.28 -19.55 -10.40
C ASP A 28 0.65 -18.06 -10.25
N ASP A 29 -0.32 -17.20 -9.87
CA ASP A 29 -0.05 -15.80 -9.60
C ASP A 29 0.83 -15.69 -8.34
N LEU A 30 0.47 -16.44 -7.29
CA LEU A 30 1.14 -16.40 -6.00
C LEU A 30 2.57 -17.01 -6.00
N ARG A 31 2.98 -17.63 -7.11
CA ARG A 31 4.38 -18.05 -7.35
C ARG A 31 5.27 -16.89 -7.81
N ARG A 32 4.67 -15.80 -8.29
CA ARG A 32 5.37 -14.58 -8.72
C ARG A 32 5.62 -13.66 -7.53
N PRO A 33 6.51 -12.66 -7.66
CA PRO A 33 6.64 -11.60 -6.66
C PRO A 33 5.30 -10.91 -6.42
N VAL A 34 4.86 -10.87 -5.17
CA VAL A 34 3.62 -10.23 -4.72
C VAL A 34 3.96 -8.82 -4.25
N ILE A 35 3.46 -7.84 -5.00
CA ILE A 35 3.77 -6.42 -4.81
C ILE A 35 2.63 -5.75 -4.05
N GLY A 36 2.92 -5.23 -2.87
CA GLY A 36 1.97 -4.50 -2.05
C GLY A 36 1.73 -3.10 -2.59
N ILE A 37 0.50 -2.79 -3.01
CA ILE A 37 0.11 -1.44 -3.42
C ILE A 37 -0.52 -0.75 -2.22
N VAL A 38 0.23 0.15 -1.60
CA VAL A 38 -0.21 0.91 -0.42
C VAL A 38 -0.91 2.18 -0.89
N ASN A 39 -2.24 2.21 -0.80
CA ASN A 39 -3.04 3.30 -1.34
C ASN A 39 -3.65 4.18 -0.24
N SER A 40 -3.38 5.48 -0.29
CA SER A 40 -4.05 6.45 0.59
C SER A 40 -5.35 7.02 0.01
N TRP A 41 -5.93 6.39 -1.02
CA TRP A 41 -7.21 6.80 -1.59
C TRP A 41 -8.31 6.90 -0.53
N THR A 42 -9.10 7.96 -0.63
CA THR A 42 -10.34 8.13 0.12
C THR A 42 -11.25 9.13 -0.59
N GLU A 43 -12.56 9.03 -0.35
CA GLU A 43 -13.55 9.97 -0.89
C GLU A 43 -13.61 11.30 -0.13
N VAL A 44 -13.08 11.34 1.10
CA VAL A 44 -13.17 12.51 2.01
C VAL A 44 -11.91 13.39 2.01
N ASN A 45 -10.99 13.17 1.07
CA ASN A 45 -9.81 14.00 0.88
C ASN A 45 -9.59 14.24 -0.62
N PRO A 46 -9.81 15.49 -1.13
CA PRO A 46 -9.76 15.76 -2.56
C PRO A 46 -8.38 15.48 -3.18
N GLY A 47 -7.30 15.65 -2.41
CA GLY A 47 -5.94 15.38 -2.87
C GLY A 47 -5.65 13.89 -3.14
N HIS A 48 -6.56 13.00 -2.73
CA HIS A 48 -6.38 11.55 -2.79
C HIS A 48 -7.40 10.86 -3.71
N LYS A 49 -8.38 11.60 -4.26
CA LYS A 49 -9.48 11.03 -5.05
C LYS A 49 -9.00 10.28 -6.31
N SER A 50 -8.02 10.84 -7.02
CA SER A 50 -7.47 10.27 -8.26
C SER A 50 -6.70 8.96 -8.03
N LEU A 51 -6.31 8.67 -6.79
CA LEU A 51 -5.51 7.48 -6.48
C LEU A 51 -6.27 6.17 -6.69
N ARG A 52 -7.61 6.17 -6.74
CA ARG A 52 -8.40 4.96 -7.06
C ARG A 52 -8.21 4.51 -8.50
N GLU A 53 -8.18 5.47 -9.42
CA GLU A 53 -7.96 5.20 -10.84
C GLU A 53 -6.48 4.89 -11.09
N LEU A 54 -5.58 5.67 -10.50
CA LEU A 54 -4.15 5.43 -10.58
C LEU A 54 -3.74 4.04 -10.09
N ALA A 55 -4.37 3.54 -9.01
CA ALA A 55 -4.17 2.20 -8.52
C ALA A 55 -4.45 1.11 -9.57
N GLN A 56 -5.42 1.31 -10.46
CA GLN A 56 -5.71 0.33 -11.52
C GLN A 56 -4.56 0.26 -12.52
N TYR A 57 -4.05 1.40 -12.96
CA TYR A 57 -2.89 1.46 -13.85
C TYR A 57 -1.63 0.85 -13.21
N VAL A 58 -1.42 1.08 -11.91
CA VAL A 58 -0.31 0.46 -11.18
C VAL A 58 -0.48 -1.06 -11.13
N LYS A 59 -1.69 -1.56 -10.84
CA LYS A 59 -1.97 -3.01 -10.86
C LYS A 59 -1.70 -3.62 -12.23
N GLU A 60 -2.17 -2.99 -13.29
CA GLU A 60 -1.91 -3.41 -14.67
C GLU A 60 -0.41 -3.46 -14.97
N GLY A 61 0.35 -2.44 -14.55
CA GLY A 61 1.79 -2.40 -14.69
C GLY A 61 2.50 -3.54 -13.95
N VAL A 62 2.11 -3.83 -12.71
CA VAL A 62 2.66 -4.95 -11.92
C VAL A 62 2.37 -6.28 -12.61
N TRP A 63 1.13 -6.50 -13.07
CA TRP A 63 0.77 -7.72 -13.81
C TRP A 63 1.57 -7.87 -15.10
N ALA A 64 1.71 -6.79 -15.88
CA ALA A 64 2.46 -6.76 -17.13
C ALA A 64 3.96 -7.03 -16.91
N ALA A 65 4.52 -6.60 -15.79
CA ALA A 65 5.90 -6.88 -15.38
C ALA A 65 6.11 -8.29 -14.80
N GLY A 66 5.04 -9.11 -14.71
CA GLY A 66 5.12 -10.47 -14.19
C GLY A 66 5.06 -10.58 -12.67
N GLY A 67 4.64 -9.53 -11.97
CA GLY A 67 4.32 -9.57 -10.53
C GLY A 67 2.84 -9.84 -10.27
N THR A 68 2.47 -9.88 -9.00
CA THR A 68 1.08 -10.03 -8.52
C THR A 68 0.74 -8.89 -7.56
N PRO A 69 -0.11 -7.94 -7.95
CA PRO A 69 -0.44 -6.81 -7.11
C PRO A 69 -1.45 -7.19 -6.01
N GLY A 70 -1.18 -6.77 -4.77
CA GLY A 70 -2.13 -6.78 -3.65
C GLY A 70 -2.32 -5.37 -3.11
N GLU A 71 -3.49 -4.77 -3.33
CA GLU A 71 -3.79 -3.42 -2.86
C GLU A 71 -4.40 -3.44 -1.45
N PHE A 72 -3.94 -2.53 -0.60
CA PHE A 72 -4.59 -2.21 0.67
C PHE A 72 -4.49 -0.71 0.96
N ASN A 73 -5.34 -0.22 1.86
CA ASN A 73 -5.47 1.20 2.12
C ASN A 73 -4.90 1.63 3.48
N VAL A 74 -4.47 2.89 3.56
CA VAL A 74 -4.15 3.59 4.81
C VAL A 74 -5.03 4.84 4.96
N PRO A 75 -5.28 5.33 6.19
CA PRO A 75 -6.05 6.54 6.39
C PRO A 75 -5.37 7.78 5.78
N ALA A 76 -6.19 8.74 5.35
CA ALA A 76 -5.72 9.94 4.65
C ALA A 76 -6.48 11.23 5.05
N PRO A 77 -6.34 11.71 6.30
CA PRO A 77 -6.97 12.95 6.72
C PRO A 77 -6.45 14.15 5.92
N CYS A 78 -7.30 15.17 5.74
CA CYS A 78 -6.93 16.40 5.05
C CYS A 78 -6.67 17.51 6.07
N ASP A 79 -5.45 18.06 6.10
CA ASP A 79 -5.08 19.22 6.94
C ASP A 79 -6.03 20.42 6.73
N GLY A 80 -6.50 20.63 5.50
CA GLY A 80 -7.44 21.71 5.18
C GLY A 80 -8.83 21.51 5.80
N ILE A 81 -9.30 20.26 5.88
CA ILE A 81 -10.61 19.93 6.49
C ILE A 81 -10.50 19.86 8.01
N ALA A 82 -9.38 19.36 8.53
CA ALA A 82 -9.17 19.10 9.95
C ALA A 82 -8.88 20.35 10.79
N GLN A 83 -8.90 21.55 10.21
CA GLN A 83 -8.61 22.81 10.92
C GLN A 83 -9.43 22.96 12.22
N GLY A 84 -8.84 23.65 13.20
CA GLY A 84 -9.41 23.76 14.54
C GLY A 84 -9.19 22.48 15.37
N PRO A 85 -10.18 21.99 16.12
CA PRO A 85 -10.01 20.84 17.03
C PRO A 85 -9.51 19.56 16.36
N GLY A 86 -9.79 19.37 15.06
CA GLY A 86 -9.35 18.19 14.32
C GLY A 86 -7.84 18.12 14.09
N MET A 87 -7.13 19.26 14.16
CA MET A 87 -5.71 19.34 13.80
C MET A 87 -4.83 18.55 14.78
N HIS A 88 -5.31 18.35 16.01
CA HIS A 88 -4.65 17.51 17.02
C HIS A 88 -4.49 16.04 16.59
N TYR A 89 -5.29 15.59 15.61
CA TYR A 89 -5.26 14.21 15.10
C TYR A 89 -4.46 14.06 13.80
N VAL A 90 -3.99 15.14 13.19
CA VAL A 90 -3.35 15.10 11.87
C VAL A 90 -1.88 14.67 11.95
N LEU A 91 -1.07 15.31 12.79
CA LEU A 91 0.34 14.94 12.92
C LEU A 91 0.55 13.52 13.46
N PRO A 92 -0.17 13.05 14.51
CA PRO A 92 -0.02 11.68 15.00
C PRO A 92 -0.36 10.60 13.96
N GLN A 93 -1.19 10.92 12.96
CA GLN A 93 -1.51 9.98 11.89
C GLN A 93 -0.29 9.60 11.04
N ARG A 94 0.76 10.43 10.97
CA ARG A 94 2.02 10.05 10.30
C ARG A 94 2.56 8.74 10.85
N ASP A 95 2.67 8.64 12.18
CA ASP A 95 3.25 7.48 12.85
C ASP A 95 2.29 6.28 12.84
N LEU A 96 0.98 6.53 12.92
CA LEU A 96 -0.05 5.49 12.77
C LEU A 96 -0.04 4.87 11.37
N ILE A 97 0.11 5.70 10.32
CA ILE A 97 0.23 5.23 8.94
C ILE A 97 1.49 4.39 8.78
N ALA A 98 2.63 4.87 9.29
CA ALA A 98 3.89 4.12 9.22
C ALA A 98 3.75 2.73 9.86
N ALA A 99 3.24 2.68 11.10
CA ALA A 99 3.02 1.45 11.83
C ALA A 99 1.98 0.53 11.15
N SER A 100 0.92 1.10 10.58
CA SER A 100 -0.11 0.34 9.86
C SER A 100 0.46 -0.32 8.60
N VAL A 101 1.34 0.36 7.86
CA VAL A 101 1.99 -0.20 6.68
C VAL A 101 2.96 -1.30 7.10
N GLU A 102 3.82 -1.04 8.09
CA GLU A 102 4.78 -2.03 8.60
C GLU A 102 4.07 -3.31 9.05
N ALA A 103 3.04 -3.17 9.89
CA ALA A 103 2.29 -4.30 10.42
C ALA A 103 1.61 -5.11 9.30
N MET A 104 1.00 -4.45 8.32
CA MET A 104 0.37 -5.14 7.20
C MET A 104 1.40 -5.86 6.33
N VAL A 105 2.53 -5.19 6.03
CA VAL A 105 3.54 -5.72 5.13
C VAL A 105 4.27 -6.93 5.72
N GLU A 106 4.69 -6.83 6.98
CA GLU A 106 5.31 -7.96 7.70
C GLU A 106 4.31 -9.12 7.89
N ALA A 107 3.02 -8.83 8.14
CA ALA A 107 2.02 -9.87 8.31
C ALA A 107 1.70 -10.63 7.01
N HIS A 108 1.71 -9.94 5.86
CA HIS A 108 1.39 -10.53 4.55
C HIS A 108 2.61 -11.07 3.81
N GLY A 109 3.80 -10.53 4.06
CA GLY A 109 5.05 -10.96 3.44
C GLY A 109 5.19 -10.53 1.98
N PHE A 110 4.93 -9.25 1.67
CA PHE A 110 5.14 -8.70 0.32
C PHE A 110 6.64 -8.63 -0.04
N ASP A 111 6.98 -8.79 -1.32
CA ASP A 111 8.39 -8.72 -1.79
C ASP A 111 8.85 -7.31 -2.18
N GLY A 112 7.89 -6.42 -2.41
CA GLY A 112 8.14 -5.07 -2.86
C GLY A 112 6.87 -4.24 -2.76
N LEU A 113 7.01 -2.92 -2.82
CA LEU A 113 5.92 -2.00 -2.51
C LEU A 113 5.79 -0.93 -3.59
N VAL A 114 4.54 -0.57 -3.89
CA VAL A 114 4.22 0.69 -4.57
C VAL A 114 3.38 1.52 -3.62
N MET A 115 3.93 2.63 -3.15
CA MET A 115 3.28 3.53 -2.21
C MET A 115 2.69 4.71 -2.95
N MET A 116 1.38 4.91 -2.79
CA MET A 116 0.63 5.97 -3.45
C MET A 116 0.04 6.92 -2.42
N ALA A 117 0.64 8.10 -2.31
CA ALA A 117 0.17 9.11 -1.37
C ALA A 117 0.34 10.56 -1.82
N GLY A 118 -0.63 11.36 -1.37
CA GLY A 118 -0.58 12.81 -1.35
C GLY A 118 -0.54 13.35 0.08
N CYS A 119 -0.70 14.67 0.20
CA CYS A 119 -0.74 15.42 1.47
C CYS A 119 0.51 15.32 2.37
N ASP A 120 0.65 16.30 3.25
CA ASP A 120 1.89 16.56 4.01
C ASP A 120 2.27 15.40 4.93
N LYS A 121 1.33 14.86 5.73
CA LYS A 121 1.66 13.87 6.79
C LYS A 121 1.67 12.41 6.35
N ILE A 122 0.99 12.10 5.25
CA ILE A 122 0.85 10.72 4.75
C ILE A 122 2.11 10.31 3.99
N ILE A 123 2.67 11.21 3.17
CA ILE A 123 3.93 11.00 2.44
C ILE A 123 5.07 10.56 3.38
N PRO A 124 5.45 11.33 4.42
CA PRO A 124 6.52 10.94 5.33
C PRO A 124 6.15 9.69 6.16
N GLY A 125 4.87 9.46 6.49
CA GLY A 125 4.45 8.23 7.16
C GLY A 125 4.74 6.98 6.33
N MET A 126 4.39 7.01 5.04
CA MET A 126 4.73 5.92 4.10
C MET A 126 6.24 5.81 3.86
N LEU A 127 6.97 6.93 3.74
CA LEU A 127 8.42 6.90 3.57
C LEU A 127 9.15 6.34 4.80
N PHE A 128 8.65 6.60 6.01
CA PHE A 128 9.17 5.98 7.24
C PHE A 128 8.97 4.47 7.21
N ALA A 129 7.78 3.99 6.83
CA ALA A 129 7.55 2.56 6.66
C ALA A 129 8.48 1.94 5.59
N ALA A 130 8.66 2.60 4.45
CA ALA A 130 9.56 2.13 3.39
C ALA A 130 11.00 1.98 3.90
N ALA A 131 11.51 2.99 4.61
CA ALA A 131 12.85 2.97 5.17
C ALA A 131 13.03 1.88 6.23
N GLN A 132 11.99 1.63 7.03
CA GLN A 132 12.01 0.60 8.08
C GLN A 132 11.92 -0.82 7.51
N LEU A 133 11.10 -1.02 6.47
CA LEU A 133 10.88 -2.34 5.86
C LEU A 133 12.05 -2.80 4.98
N ASP A 134 12.84 -1.87 4.43
CA ASP A 134 13.98 -2.14 3.57
C ASP A 134 13.65 -3.08 2.39
N LEU A 135 12.46 -2.88 1.80
CA LEU A 135 11.99 -3.59 0.62
C LEU A 135 12.10 -2.69 -0.63
N PRO A 136 12.31 -3.25 -1.83
CA PRO A 136 12.20 -2.52 -3.08
C PRO A 136 10.88 -1.75 -3.15
N THR A 137 10.96 -0.41 -3.15
CA THR A 137 9.78 0.45 -3.00
C THR A 137 9.78 1.55 -4.05
N LEU A 138 8.65 1.71 -4.75
CA LEU A 138 8.36 2.84 -5.63
C LEU A 138 7.35 3.77 -4.96
N PHE A 139 7.58 5.08 -5.01
CA PHE A 139 6.66 6.07 -4.48
C PHE A 139 6.03 6.90 -5.61
N ILE A 140 4.71 7.03 -5.59
CA ILE A 140 3.92 7.76 -6.60
C ILE A 140 3.04 8.79 -5.90
N THR A 141 3.17 10.05 -6.32
CA THR A 141 2.32 11.14 -5.85
C THR A 141 1.21 11.44 -6.87
N PRO A 142 -0.01 11.82 -6.45
CA PRO A 142 -1.06 12.23 -7.37
C PRO A 142 -0.64 13.49 -8.15
N GLN A 143 -0.85 13.48 -9.47
CA GLN A 143 -0.61 14.63 -10.34
C GLN A 143 -1.57 15.78 -10.00
N ARG A 144 -1.08 17.01 -9.91
CA ARG A 144 -1.90 18.21 -9.62
C ARG A 144 -2.77 18.68 -10.80
N ASP A 145 -2.47 18.23 -12.03
CA ASP A 145 -2.96 18.89 -13.25
C ASP A 145 -4.04 18.10 -14.03
N LEU A 146 -4.62 17.04 -13.46
CA LEU A 146 -5.71 16.26 -14.07
C LEU A 146 -7.11 16.71 -13.63
N ILE A 147 -7.21 17.83 -12.90
CA ILE A 147 -8.46 18.35 -12.33
C ILE A 147 -8.64 19.86 -12.60
N ALA A 148 -8.06 20.37 -13.69
CA ALA A 148 -8.31 21.71 -14.23
C ALA A 148 -9.04 21.62 -15.58
#